data_AF-Q1YTV0-F1
#
_entry.id   AF-Q1YTV0-F1
#
_cell.length_a   1.000
_cell.length_b   1.000
_cell.length_c   1.000
_cell.angle_alpha   90.00
_cell.angle_beta   90.00
_cell.angle_gamma   90.00
#
_symmetry.space_group_name_H-M   'P 1'
#
loop_
_entity.id
_entity.type
_entity.pdbx_description
1 polymer ?
#
loop_
_entity_poly.entity_id
_entity_poly.type
_entity_poly.pdbx_seq_one_letter_code
_entity_poly.pdbx_strand_id
1 'polypeptide(L)'
;MVGIDGIRAPRIHDITTDTVNPPKFIFTREDEGFRENSLVYGADQLSAEQVTAIQREAYPDISTVTVQLAARKVYQKALFVGSLLGWKISSKDASILQFEAQTITPLFGFVDDIVVRIAALDEHSSTIDIRSVSRVGVTDLGANAKRIRLFFNKLEQELIIL
;
A
#
# COMPACT_ATOMS: atom_id res chain seq x y z
N MET A 1 21.77 0.95 -2.01
CA MET A 1 22.47 -0.34 -2.08
C MET A 1 21.41 -1.43 -2.13
N VAL A 2 21.25 -2.09 -3.28
CA VAL A 2 20.29 -3.18 -3.44
C VAL A 2 20.87 -4.37 -2.68
N GLY A 3 20.28 -4.69 -1.52
CA GLY A 3 20.64 -5.88 -0.77
C GLY A 3 20.30 -7.14 -1.56
N ILE A 4 20.86 -8.25 -1.13
CA ILE A 4 20.61 -9.63 -1.58
C ILE A 4 19.11 -9.99 -1.80
N ASP A 5 18.18 -9.21 -1.26
CA ASP A 5 16.73 -9.34 -1.49
C ASP A 5 16.29 -8.98 -2.93
N GLY A 6 16.99 -8.09 -3.63
CA GLY A 6 16.61 -7.64 -4.98
C GLY A 6 16.77 -8.69 -6.08
N ILE A 7 17.51 -9.77 -5.82
CA ILE A 7 17.74 -10.88 -6.77
C ILE A 7 16.62 -11.94 -6.68
N ARG A 8 15.77 -11.90 -5.64
CA ARG A 8 14.66 -12.84 -5.40
C ARG A 8 13.27 -12.21 -5.43
N ALA A 9 13.16 -10.92 -5.74
CA ALA A 9 11.87 -10.25 -5.79
C ALA A 9 10.98 -10.89 -6.89
N PRO A 10 9.71 -11.20 -6.59
CA PRO A 10 8.77 -11.73 -7.57
C PRO A 10 8.53 -10.71 -8.70
N ARG A 11 8.13 -11.22 -9.86
CA ARG A 11 7.74 -10.40 -11.03
C ARG A 11 6.31 -9.88 -10.89
N ILE A 12 6.08 -9.11 -9.83
CA ILE A 12 4.84 -8.37 -9.56
C ILE A 12 5.21 -6.95 -9.11
N HIS A 13 4.28 -6.02 -9.30
CA HIS A 13 4.47 -4.59 -9.03
C HIS A 13 3.29 -3.97 -8.27
N ASP A 14 2.36 -4.81 -7.80
CA ASP A 14 1.14 -4.41 -7.13
C ASP A 14 0.96 -5.28 -5.90
N ILE A 15 1.14 -4.69 -4.71
CA ILE A 15 1.15 -5.39 -3.44
C ILE A 15 0.06 -4.81 -2.54
N THR A 16 -0.74 -5.68 -1.93
CA THR A 16 -1.85 -5.31 -1.04
C THR A 16 -1.89 -6.16 0.22
N THR A 17 -2.28 -5.59 1.36
CA THR A 17 -2.55 -6.37 2.59
C THR A 17 -3.82 -7.21 2.50
N ASP A 18 -4.82 -6.74 1.74
CA ASP A 18 -6.06 -7.45 1.49
C ASP A 18 -6.08 -7.88 0.04
N THR A 19 -5.74 -9.15 -0.23
CA THR A 19 -5.78 -9.69 -1.61
C THR A 19 -7.18 -10.16 -2.02
N VAL A 20 -8.13 -10.21 -1.09
CA VAL A 20 -9.51 -10.67 -1.35
C VAL A 20 -10.38 -9.48 -1.77
N ASN A 21 -10.22 -8.34 -1.09
CA ASN A 21 -10.85 -7.07 -1.43
C ASN A 21 -9.84 -5.92 -1.40
N PRO A 22 -8.89 -5.88 -2.36
CA PRO A 22 -7.83 -4.88 -2.39
C PRO A 22 -8.37 -3.45 -2.29
N PRO A 23 -7.76 -2.57 -1.48
CA PRO A 23 -8.09 -1.15 -1.49
C PRO A 23 -8.06 -0.60 -2.93
N LYS A 24 -9.15 0.08 -3.31
CA LYS A 24 -9.32 0.64 -4.64
C LYS A 24 -8.87 2.10 -4.63
N PHE A 25 -8.21 2.51 -5.71
CA PHE A 25 -8.00 3.93 -5.99
C PHE A 25 -9.35 4.53 -6.45
N ILE A 26 -9.87 5.47 -5.68
CA ILE A 26 -11.14 6.18 -5.91
C ILE A 26 -10.85 7.58 -6.46
N PHE A 27 -9.73 8.19 -6.06
CA PHE A 27 -9.40 9.57 -6.40
C PHE A 27 -8.31 9.69 -7.46
N THR A 28 -7.29 8.83 -7.40
CA THR A 28 -6.21 8.77 -8.39
C THR A 28 -6.76 8.23 -9.70
N ARG A 29 -6.59 9.00 -10.78
CA ARG A 29 -7.08 8.64 -12.11
C ARG A 29 -5.97 7.98 -12.95
N GLU A 30 -6.35 7.06 -13.83
CA GLU A 30 -5.41 6.35 -14.73
C GLU A 30 -4.65 7.31 -15.67
N ASP A 31 -5.24 8.45 -16.02
CA ASP A 31 -4.66 9.47 -16.90
C ASP A 31 -3.75 10.48 -16.17
N GLU A 32 -3.54 10.33 -14.84
CA GLU A 32 -2.66 11.21 -14.08
C GLU A 32 -1.18 10.86 -14.29
N GLY A 33 -0.54 11.55 -15.22
CA GLY A 33 0.89 11.37 -15.51
C GLY A 33 1.19 10.07 -16.26
N PHE A 34 2.46 9.76 -16.45
CA PHE A 34 2.85 8.54 -17.18
C PHE A 34 2.65 7.29 -16.32
N ARG A 35 1.98 6.29 -16.90
CA ARG A 35 1.70 4.98 -16.29
C ARG A 35 1.53 3.94 -17.40
N GLU A 36 2.06 2.75 -17.15
CA GLU A 36 1.89 1.54 -17.97
C GLU A 36 0.97 0.52 -17.27
N ASN A 37 1.13 0.36 -15.95
CA ASN A 37 0.41 -0.62 -15.15
C ASN A 37 -0.93 -0.05 -14.67
N SER A 38 -2.01 -0.83 -14.65
CA SER A 38 -3.34 -0.36 -14.23
C SER A 38 -3.46 -0.12 -12.72
N LEU A 39 -4.37 0.75 -12.32
CA LEU A 39 -4.89 0.89 -10.96
C LEU A 39 -5.90 -0.22 -10.61
N VAL A 40 -6.39 -0.99 -11.58
CA VAL A 40 -7.25 -2.16 -11.37
C VAL A 40 -6.39 -3.38 -11.04
N TYR A 41 -6.60 -3.95 -9.84
CA TYR A 41 -5.78 -5.05 -9.35
C TYR A 41 -5.92 -6.29 -10.24
N GLY A 42 -4.79 -6.75 -10.79
CA GLY A 42 -4.77 -7.92 -11.68
C GLY A 42 -5.40 -7.69 -13.06
N ALA A 43 -5.40 -6.45 -13.56
CA ALA A 43 -5.88 -6.11 -14.91
C ALA A 43 -4.76 -5.99 -15.97
N ASP A 44 -3.50 -6.17 -15.58
CA ASP A 44 -2.35 -6.13 -16.48
C ASP A 44 -2.04 -7.53 -17.05
N GLN A 45 -0.77 -7.94 -17.07
CA GLN A 45 -0.34 -9.23 -17.63
C GLN A 45 -0.76 -10.45 -16.80
N LEU A 46 -1.02 -10.26 -15.50
CA LEU A 46 -1.38 -11.30 -14.55
C LEU A 46 -2.79 -11.04 -14.01
N SER A 47 -3.59 -12.10 -13.91
CA SER A 47 -4.91 -12.00 -13.25
C SER A 47 -4.77 -11.75 -11.75
N ALA A 48 -5.85 -11.29 -11.11
CA ALA A 48 -5.89 -11.06 -9.67
C ALA A 48 -5.52 -12.33 -8.87
N GLU A 49 -5.95 -13.52 -9.33
CA GLU A 49 -5.61 -14.80 -8.72
C GLU A 49 -4.11 -15.09 -8.82
N GLN A 50 -3.49 -14.83 -9.98
CA GLN A 50 -2.06 -15.05 -10.21
C GLN A 50 -1.20 -14.10 -9.37
N VAL A 51 -1.52 -12.80 -9.36
CA VAL A 51 -0.83 -11.80 -8.53
C VAL A 51 -0.93 -12.20 -7.06
N THR A 52 -2.12 -12.59 -6.61
CA THR A 52 -2.37 -13.03 -5.23
C THR A 52 -1.57 -14.27 -4.85
N ALA A 53 -1.51 -15.29 -5.72
CA ALA A 53 -0.74 -16.50 -5.48
C ALA A 53 0.76 -16.18 -5.32
N ILE A 54 1.32 -15.41 -6.25
CA ILE A 54 2.73 -15.01 -6.22
C ILE A 54 3.03 -14.15 -4.97
N GLN A 55 2.16 -13.20 -4.64
CA GLN A 55 2.34 -12.35 -3.47
C GLN A 55 2.32 -13.18 -2.17
N ARG A 56 1.38 -14.11 -2.02
CA ARG A 56 1.28 -14.95 -0.81
C ARG A 56 2.48 -15.86 -0.62
N GLU A 57 3.05 -16.36 -1.71
CA GLU A 57 4.29 -17.15 -1.65
C GLU A 57 5.49 -16.29 -1.25
N ALA A 58 5.64 -15.10 -1.85
CA ALA A 58 6.80 -14.25 -1.64
C ALA A 58 6.75 -13.43 -0.34
N TYR A 59 5.55 -12.98 0.06
CA TYR A 59 5.30 -12.03 1.14
C TYR A 59 4.12 -12.45 2.03
N PRO A 60 4.17 -13.66 2.65
CA PRO A 60 3.06 -14.16 3.47
C PRO A 60 2.76 -13.31 4.71
N ASP A 61 3.70 -12.48 5.14
CA ASP A 61 3.57 -11.56 6.27
C ASP A 61 2.72 -10.31 5.94
N ILE A 62 2.60 -9.94 4.66
CA ILE A 62 1.82 -8.77 4.24
C ILE A 62 0.35 -9.14 4.19
N SER A 63 -0.36 -8.80 5.26
CA SER A 63 -1.79 -9.09 5.46
C SER A 63 -2.47 -7.93 6.19
N THR A 64 -3.80 -7.91 6.17
CA THR A 64 -4.62 -6.91 6.90
C THR A 64 -4.22 -6.85 8.37
N VAL A 65 -4.00 -5.64 8.89
CA VAL A 65 -3.61 -5.42 10.28
C VAL A 65 -4.81 -4.98 11.11
N THR A 66 -5.08 -5.67 12.21
CA THR A 66 -6.11 -5.29 13.19
C THR A 66 -5.48 -4.60 14.40
N VAL A 67 -6.08 -3.50 14.85
CA VAL A 67 -5.62 -2.75 16.03
C VAL A 67 -6.76 -2.44 16.99
N GLN A 68 -6.46 -2.40 18.28
CA GLN A 68 -7.39 -2.02 19.36
C GLN A 68 -7.45 -0.49 19.50
N LEU A 69 -7.78 0.20 18.41
CA LEU A 69 -8.04 1.62 18.41
C LEU A 69 -9.16 1.98 17.42
N ALA A 70 -10.00 2.96 17.79
CA ALA A 70 -11.08 3.45 16.95
C ALA A 70 -10.57 3.92 15.58
N ALA A 71 -11.28 3.53 14.52
CA ALA A 71 -10.90 3.74 13.12
C ALA A 71 -10.48 5.17 12.78
N ARG A 72 -11.21 6.17 13.31
CA ARG A 72 -10.89 7.59 13.05
C ARG A 72 -9.53 8.03 13.62
N LYS A 73 -9.14 7.52 14.79
CA LYS A 73 -7.83 7.82 15.39
C LYS A 73 -6.71 7.15 14.59
N VAL A 74 -6.93 5.91 14.17
CA VAL A 74 -5.98 5.16 13.33
C VAL A 74 -5.79 5.85 11.99
N TYR A 75 -6.88 6.31 11.34
CA TYR A 75 -6.84 7.06 10.09
C TYR A 75 -5.97 8.33 10.18
N GLN A 76 -6.13 9.11 11.26
CA GLN A 76 -5.33 10.31 11.48
C GLN A 76 -3.83 9.99 11.66
N LYS A 77 -3.51 8.93 12.41
CA LYS A 77 -2.12 8.46 12.59
C LYS A 77 -1.53 7.91 11.30
N ALA A 78 -2.32 7.15 10.52
CA ALA A 78 -1.91 6.64 9.22
C ALA A 78 -1.58 7.77 8.23
N LEU A 79 -2.40 8.83 8.19
CA LEU A 79 -2.12 10.04 7.40
C LEU A 79 -0.82 10.73 7.83
N PHE A 80 -0.61 10.87 9.15
CA PHE A 80 0.61 11.44 9.70
C PHE A 80 1.84 10.60 9.31
N VAL A 81 1.78 9.28 9.45
CA VAL A 81 2.87 8.36 9.08
C VAL A 81 3.18 8.43 7.60
N GLY A 82 2.17 8.43 6.72
CA GLY A 82 2.38 8.59 5.28
C GLY A 82 3.13 9.88 4.96
N SER A 83 2.74 10.99 5.61
CA SER A 83 3.42 12.29 5.47
C SER A 83 4.84 12.26 6.03
N LEU A 84 5.06 11.64 7.19
CA LEU A 84 6.37 11.47 7.83
C LEU A 84 7.33 10.65 6.97
N LEU A 85 6.81 9.67 6.22
CA LEU A 85 7.55 8.88 5.25
C LEU A 85 7.82 9.61 3.92
N GLY A 86 7.42 10.88 3.82
CA GLY A 86 7.63 11.70 2.64
C GLY A 86 6.67 11.37 1.49
N TRP A 87 5.56 10.68 1.74
CA TRP A 87 4.55 10.47 0.71
C TRP A 87 3.82 11.77 0.44
N LYS A 88 3.59 12.07 -0.84
CA LYS A 88 2.73 13.16 -1.26
C LYS A 88 1.28 12.68 -1.17
N ILE A 89 0.56 13.08 -0.13
CA ILE A 89 -0.88 12.79 0.01
C ILE A 89 -1.63 13.51 -1.11
N SER A 90 -2.15 12.77 -2.10
CA SER A 90 -2.86 13.30 -3.26
C SER A 90 -4.34 13.54 -2.97
N SER A 91 -4.92 12.70 -2.11
CA SER A 91 -6.33 12.81 -1.72
C SER A 91 -6.55 12.21 -0.33
N LYS A 92 -7.62 12.65 0.33
CA LYS A 92 -8.04 12.13 1.64
C LYS A 92 -9.55 12.31 1.82
N ASP A 93 -10.22 11.28 2.30
CA ASP A 93 -11.64 11.32 2.63
C ASP A 93 -11.87 10.69 4.00
N ALA A 94 -12.20 11.55 4.97
CA ALA A 94 -12.45 11.14 6.34
C ALA A 94 -13.84 10.53 6.55
N SER A 95 -14.75 10.61 5.58
CA SER A 95 -16.07 9.98 5.65
C SER A 95 -16.00 8.47 5.38
N ILE A 96 -15.08 8.06 4.49
CA ILE A 96 -14.81 6.64 4.18
C ILE A 96 -13.48 6.14 4.76
N LEU A 97 -12.78 6.99 5.52
CA LEU A 97 -11.49 6.69 6.17
C LEU A 97 -10.44 6.10 5.22
N GLN A 98 -10.33 6.72 4.04
CA GLN A 98 -9.37 6.38 3.01
C GLN A 98 -8.52 7.59 2.62
N PHE A 99 -7.27 7.35 2.26
CA PHE A 99 -6.44 8.36 1.62
C PHE A 99 -5.56 7.72 0.55
N GLU A 100 -5.13 8.52 -0.40
CA GLU A 100 -4.22 8.11 -1.47
C GLU A 100 -3.01 9.02 -1.49
N ALA A 101 -1.89 8.45 -1.92
CA ALA A 101 -0.62 9.12 -1.90
C ALA A 101 0.29 8.65 -3.03
N GLN A 102 1.30 9.45 -3.32
CA GLN A 102 2.33 9.18 -4.31
C GLN A 102 3.70 9.18 -3.63
N THR A 103 4.59 8.33 -4.12
CA THR A 103 6.01 8.36 -3.74
C THR A 103 6.89 7.98 -4.92
N ILE A 104 8.18 8.28 -4.82
CA ILE A 104 9.16 7.99 -5.87
C ILE A 104 10.08 6.88 -5.37
N THR A 105 10.14 5.77 -6.12
CA THR A 105 11.11 4.71 -5.86
C THR A 105 12.52 5.12 -6.32
N PRO A 106 13.53 5.06 -5.44
CA PRO A 106 14.87 5.57 -5.74
C PRO A 106 15.61 4.86 -6.88
N LEU A 107 15.21 3.64 -7.22
CA LEU A 107 15.99 2.78 -8.11
C LEU A 107 16.00 3.29 -9.56
N PHE A 108 14.95 4.04 -9.97
CA PHE A 108 14.83 4.62 -11.32
C PHE A 108 13.99 5.91 -11.38
N GLY A 109 13.54 6.45 -10.24
CA GLY A 109 12.67 7.63 -10.22
C GLY A 109 11.21 7.33 -10.57
N PHE A 110 10.81 6.06 -10.53
CA PHE A 110 9.43 5.65 -10.83
C PHE A 110 8.47 6.06 -9.73
N VAL A 111 7.31 6.56 -10.13
CA VAL A 111 6.24 6.92 -9.21
C VAL A 111 5.45 5.65 -8.87
N ASP A 112 5.17 5.48 -7.59
CA ASP A 112 4.22 4.50 -7.09
C ASP A 112 3.02 5.22 -6.49
N ASP A 113 1.83 4.67 -6.71
CA ASP A 113 0.60 5.14 -6.07
C ASP A 113 0.23 4.21 -4.93
N ILE A 114 -0.24 4.80 -3.84
CA ILE A 114 -0.54 4.13 -2.58
C ILE A 114 -1.96 4.50 -2.19
N VAL A 115 -2.72 3.52 -1.73
CA VAL A 115 -4.02 3.72 -1.11
C VAL A 115 -4.01 3.05 0.26
N VAL A 116 -4.52 3.75 1.27
CA VAL A 116 -4.68 3.22 2.62
C VAL A 116 -6.14 3.36 3.03
N ARG A 117 -6.74 2.24 3.43
CA ARG A 117 -8.14 2.12 3.87
C ARG A 117 -8.16 1.68 5.33
N ILE A 118 -8.94 2.36 6.16
CA ILE A 118 -9.19 1.95 7.54
C ILE A 118 -10.68 1.64 7.70
N ALA A 119 -11.01 0.46 8.21
CA ALA A 119 -12.39 0.06 8.46
C ALA A 119 -12.61 -0.18 9.96
N ALA A 120 -13.72 0.32 10.50
CA ALA A 120 -14.11 -0.01 11.86
C ALA A 120 -14.55 -1.48 11.94
N LEU A 121 -14.04 -2.20 12.93
CA LEU A 121 -14.58 -3.50 13.32
C LEU A 121 -15.68 -3.29 14.38
N ASP A 122 -15.41 -2.40 15.33
CA ASP A 122 -16.32 -1.93 16.36
C ASP A 122 -15.95 -0.48 16.80
N GLU A 123 -16.49 -0.01 17.92
CA GLU A 123 -16.22 1.34 18.45
C GLU A 123 -14.77 1.56 18.91
N HIS A 124 -14.03 0.49 19.17
CA HIS A 124 -12.72 0.50 19.81
C HIS A 124 -11.65 -0.22 19.00
N SER A 125 -12.00 -0.94 17.94
CA SER A 125 -11.07 -1.67 17.08
C SER A 125 -11.30 -1.41 15.59
N SER A 126 -10.23 -1.55 14.81
CA SER A 126 -10.26 -1.31 13.37
C SER A 126 -9.26 -2.17 12.61
N THR A 127 -9.50 -2.36 11.32
CA THR A 127 -8.54 -2.93 10.37
C THR A 127 -7.90 -1.84 9.53
N ILE A 128 -6.65 -2.09 9.13
CA ILE A 128 -5.86 -1.23 8.26
C ILE A 128 -5.43 -2.05 7.06
N ASP A 129 -5.79 -1.55 5.88
CA ASP A 129 -5.34 -2.09 4.61
C ASP A 129 -4.58 -1.06 3.81
N ILE A 130 -3.54 -1.52 3.12
CA ILE A 130 -2.72 -0.70 2.24
C ILE A 130 -2.46 -1.47 0.95
N ARG A 131 -2.57 -0.77 -0.18
CA ARG A 131 -2.10 -1.24 -1.49
C ARG A 131 -1.12 -0.23 -2.07
N SER A 132 -0.05 -0.74 -2.65
CA SER A 132 1.02 0.05 -3.25
C SER A 132 1.35 -0.54 -4.61
N VAL A 133 1.23 0.28 -5.67
CA VAL A 133 1.37 -0.14 -7.06
C VAL A 133 2.35 0.75 -7.81
N SER A 134 3.30 0.14 -8.50
CA SER A 134 4.21 0.86 -9.38
C SER A 134 3.55 1.21 -10.70
N ARG A 135 3.77 2.44 -11.18
CA ARG A 135 3.22 2.89 -12.47
C ARG A 135 3.83 2.18 -13.66
N VAL A 136 5.06 1.71 -13.55
CA VAL A 136 5.83 1.15 -14.67
C VAL A 136 6.62 -0.07 -14.22
N GLY A 137 6.94 -0.93 -15.20
CA GLY A 137 7.75 -2.12 -14.99
C GLY A 137 6.98 -3.33 -14.48
N VAL A 138 7.46 -4.51 -14.87
CA VAL A 138 6.85 -5.82 -14.54
C VAL A 138 7.19 -6.27 -13.11
N THR A 139 8.28 -5.75 -12.54
CA THR A 139 8.69 -5.99 -11.16
C THR A 139 9.05 -4.65 -10.52
N ASP A 140 8.72 -4.51 -9.24
CA ASP A 140 9.12 -3.38 -8.41
C ASP A 140 10.41 -3.65 -7.61
N LEU A 141 11.05 -4.81 -7.82
CA LEU A 141 12.22 -5.29 -7.09
C LEU A 141 12.02 -5.28 -5.56
N GLY A 142 10.77 -5.50 -5.11
CA GLY A 142 10.36 -5.56 -3.71
C GLY A 142 10.09 -4.20 -3.06
N ALA A 143 10.08 -3.11 -3.84
CA ALA A 143 9.88 -1.75 -3.32
C ALA A 143 8.52 -1.58 -2.61
N ASN A 144 7.42 -2.07 -3.18
CA ASN A 144 6.08 -1.95 -2.61
C ASN A 144 5.96 -2.77 -1.31
N ALA A 145 6.47 -3.99 -1.29
CA ALA A 145 6.50 -4.81 -0.08
C ALA A 145 7.30 -4.13 1.05
N LYS A 146 8.50 -3.61 0.74
CA LYS A 146 9.32 -2.87 1.70
C LYS A 146 8.63 -1.62 2.23
N ARG A 147 7.91 -0.90 1.36
CA ARG A 147 7.15 0.30 1.72
C ARG A 147 6.02 0.01 2.68
N ILE A 148 5.23 -1.03 2.40
CA ILE A 148 4.13 -1.46 3.26
C ILE A 148 4.67 -1.84 4.65
N ARG A 149 5.74 -2.63 4.72
CA ARG A 149 6.39 -2.97 6.00
C ARG A 149 6.89 -1.74 6.74
N LEU A 150 7.53 -0.79 6.06
CA LEU A 150 8.02 0.44 6.68
C LEU A 150 6.86 1.29 7.22
N PHE A 151 5.76 1.39 6.48
CA PHE A 151 4.55 2.07 6.92
C PHE A 151 4.00 1.46 8.21
N PHE A 152 3.82 0.15 8.28
CA PHE A 152 3.31 -0.49 9.49
C PHE A 152 4.27 -0.39 10.68
N ASN A 153 5.58 -0.54 10.47
CA ASN A 153 6.57 -0.33 11.54
C ASN A 153 6.48 1.09 12.14
N LYS A 154 6.26 2.11 11.31
CA LYS A 154 6.08 3.49 11.78
C LYS A 154 4.72 3.73 12.41
N LEU A 155 3.66 3.15 11.86
CA LEU A 155 2.34 3.24 12.44
C LEU A 155 2.25 2.58 13.81
N GLU A 156 2.89 1.42 13.99
CA GLU A 156 2.99 0.76 15.30
C GLU A 156 3.65 1.67 16.34
N GLN A 157 4.77 2.33 16.00
CA GLN A 157 5.43 3.30 16.88
C GLN A 157 4.47 4.45 17.27
N GLU A 158 3.72 4.98 16.30
CA GLU A 158 2.73 6.04 16.55
C GLU A 158 1.53 5.57 17.38
N LEU A 159 1.16 4.29 17.32
CA LEU A 159 0.06 3.72 18.08
C LEU A 159 0.43 3.47 19.55
N ILE A 160 1.70 3.18 19.84
CA ILE A 160 2.22 2.90 21.20
C ILE A 160 2.40 4.18 22.04
N ILE A 161 2.60 5.35 21.43
CA ILE A 161 2.86 6.62 22.14
C ILE A 161 1.57 7.25 22.73
N LEU A 162 0.67 6.44 23.30
CA LEU A 162 -0.57 6.88 23.95
C LEU A 162 -0.73 6.24 25.33
#